data_AF-G8E4G0-F1
#
_entry.id   AF-G8E4G0-F1
#
_cell.length_a   1.000
_cell.length_b   1.000
_cell.length_c   1.000
_cell.angle_alpha   90.00
_cell.angle_beta   90.00
_cell.angle_gamma   90.00
#
_symmetry.space_group_name_H-M   'P 1'
#
loop_
_entity.id
_entity.type
_entity.pdbx_description
1 polymer ?
#
loop_
_entity_poly.entity_id
_entity_poly.type
_entity_poly.pdbx_seq_one_letter_code
_entity_poly.pdbx_strand_id
1 'polypeptide(L)'
;EAEGFMEKSPYFSVTLKNAQEAKAIEPFSLEEVKTIIENAQTLRVKAFLMVAFFTGLRTGEQLALLWEDINFNEKTITINKSLNELGQITTPKNKPSIREVDLLEPVGKILKELKASEQENKKFVFISMPKRSTMFQRAFRALLRSL
;
A
#
# COMPACT_ATOMS: atom_id res chain seq x y z
N GLU A 1 -15.40 -37.65 -33.57
CA GLU A 1 -14.19 -37.38 -32.76
C GLU A 1 -14.46 -37.85 -31.35
N ALA A 2 -13.68 -38.82 -30.85
CA ALA A 2 -13.84 -39.30 -29.48
C ALA A 2 -13.13 -38.32 -28.54
N GLU A 3 -13.89 -37.76 -27.61
CA GLU A 3 -13.38 -36.95 -26.51
C GLU A 3 -12.28 -37.73 -25.78
N GLY A 4 -11.10 -37.14 -25.67
CA GLY A 4 -9.95 -37.71 -24.96
C GLY A 4 -10.20 -37.69 -23.46
N PHE A 5 -10.94 -38.67 -22.96
CA PHE A 5 -11.21 -38.83 -21.54
C PHE A 5 -9.92 -39.22 -20.80
N MET A 6 -9.40 -38.32 -19.96
CA MET A 6 -8.47 -38.66 -18.89
C MET A 6 -9.26 -38.77 -17.58
N GLU A 7 -9.10 -39.87 -16.84
CA GLU A 7 -9.78 -40.06 -15.54
C GLU A 7 -9.41 -38.97 -14.52
N LYS A 8 -8.16 -38.47 -14.55
CA LYS A 8 -7.68 -37.35 -13.73
C LYS A 8 -6.66 -36.52 -14.49
N SER A 9 -6.65 -35.22 -14.23
CA SER A 9 -5.66 -34.30 -14.79
C SER A 9 -4.23 -34.72 -14.41
N PRO A 10 -3.27 -34.80 -15.36
CA PRO A 10 -1.87 -35.09 -15.07
C PRO A 10 -1.24 -34.13 -14.05
N TYR A 11 -1.80 -32.92 -13.90
CA TYR A 11 -1.38 -31.96 -12.87
C TYR A 11 -1.48 -32.50 -11.44
N PHE A 12 -2.42 -33.41 -11.14
CA PHE A 12 -2.54 -34.00 -9.80
C PHE A 12 -1.40 -34.96 -9.46
N SER A 13 -0.66 -35.45 -10.46
CA SER A 13 0.52 -36.30 -10.28
C SER A 13 1.82 -35.52 -10.10
N VAL A 14 1.80 -34.20 -10.35
CA VAL A 14 2.96 -33.33 -10.21
C VAL A 14 3.10 -32.93 -8.74
N THR A 15 4.01 -33.59 -8.03
CA THR A 15 4.49 -33.07 -6.74
C THR A 15 5.25 -31.77 -6.98
N LEU A 16 4.89 -30.69 -6.28
CA LEU A 16 5.62 -29.42 -6.32
C LEU A 16 7.00 -29.60 -5.65
N LYS A 17 7.97 -30.14 -6.39
CA LYS A 17 9.33 -30.45 -5.88
C LYS A 17 10.08 -29.23 -5.34
N ASN A 18 9.64 -28.03 -5.69
CA ASN A 18 10.25 -26.75 -5.31
C ASN A 18 9.34 -25.88 -4.42
N ALA A 19 8.29 -26.44 -3.83
CA ALA A 19 7.51 -25.71 -2.83
C ALA A 19 8.38 -25.51 -1.59
N GLN A 20 9.05 -24.34 -1.51
CA GLN A 20 9.71 -23.92 -0.28
C GLN A 20 8.62 -23.56 0.72
N GLU A 21 8.74 -24.10 1.93
CA GLU A 21 7.90 -23.69 3.04
C GLU A 21 8.08 -22.18 3.26
N ALA A 22 6.96 -21.46 3.29
CA ALA A 22 7.01 -20.02 3.44
C ALA A 22 7.65 -19.70 4.80
N LYS A 23 8.70 -18.88 4.82
CA LYS A 23 9.25 -18.37 6.07
C LYS A 23 8.15 -17.61 6.82
N ALA A 24 8.05 -17.87 8.13
CA ALA A 24 7.15 -17.12 9.00
C ALA A 24 7.45 -15.62 8.89
N ILE A 25 6.41 -14.80 8.75
CA ILE A 25 6.53 -13.35 8.76
C ILE A 25 6.52 -12.92 10.22
N GLU A 26 7.61 -12.31 10.68
CA GLU A 26 7.71 -11.68 11.99
C GLU A 26 7.18 -10.25 11.91
N PRO A 27 6.05 -9.92 12.58
CA PRO A 27 5.52 -8.55 12.59
C PRO A 27 6.41 -7.62 13.42
N PHE A 28 6.47 -6.35 13.04
CA PHE A 28 7.17 -5.32 13.80
C PHE A 28 6.52 -5.08 15.16
N SER A 29 7.35 -4.90 16.18
CA SER A 29 6.98 -4.33 17.48
C SER A 29 6.63 -2.83 17.37
N LEU A 30 5.97 -2.29 18.38
CA LEU A 30 5.61 -0.87 18.42
C LEU A 30 6.86 0.03 18.46
N GLU A 31 7.90 -0.42 19.16
CA GLU A 31 9.19 0.25 19.27
C GLU A 31 9.91 0.32 17.92
N GLU A 32 9.89 -0.77 17.15
CA GLU A 32 10.43 -0.80 15.79
C GLU A 32 9.64 0.11 14.85
N VAL A 33 8.30 0.05 14.89
CA VAL A 33 7.44 0.93 14.09
C VAL A 33 7.76 2.40 14.37
N LYS A 34 7.88 2.77 15.65
CA LYS A 34 8.23 4.14 16.06
C LYS A 34 9.61 4.52 15.52
N THR A 35 10.61 3.65 15.69
CA THR A 35 11.98 3.88 15.22
C THR A 35 12.02 4.06 13.71
N ILE A 36 11.30 3.25 12.94
CA ILE A 36 11.18 3.36 11.47
C ILE A 36 10.61 4.72 11.07
N ILE A 37 9.53 5.16 11.72
CA ILE A 37 8.85 6.42 11.40
C ILE A 37 9.72 7.63 11.76
N GLU A 38 10.43 7.58 12.89
CA GLU A 38 11.31 8.66 13.35
C GLU A 38 12.55 8.84 12.46
N ASN A 39 13.08 7.74 11.91
CA ASN A 39 14.24 7.77 11.01
C ASN A 39 13.90 8.05 9.53
N ALA A 40 12.62 8.25 9.19
CA ALA A 40 12.19 8.50 7.81
C ALA A 40 12.87 9.76 7.21
N GLN A 41 13.44 9.62 6.02
CA GLN A 41 14.34 10.64 5.44
C GLN A 41 13.63 11.92 4.99
N THR A 42 12.32 11.86 4.73
CA THR A 42 11.53 13.00 4.27
C THR A 42 10.14 12.97 4.88
N LEU A 43 9.50 14.14 4.98
CA LEU A 43 8.10 14.27 5.43
C LEU A 43 7.16 13.35 4.64
N ARG A 44 7.38 13.23 3.32
CA ARG A 44 6.55 12.39 2.45
C ARG A 44 6.71 10.89 2.74
N VAL A 45 7.94 10.42 2.96
CA VAL A 45 8.19 9.02 3.37
C VAL A 45 7.60 8.77 4.74
N LYS A 46 7.75 9.70 5.68
CA LYS A 46 7.17 9.63 7.03
C LYS A 46 5.65 9.50 6.97
N ALA A 47 4.98 10.39 6.23
CA ALA A 47 3.53 10.36 6.04
C ALA A 47 3.06 9.06 5.38
N PHE A 48 3.78 8.57 4.37
CA PHE A 48 3.48 7.30 3.71
C PHE A 48 3.54 6.12 4.68
N LEU A 49 4.59 6.05 5.49
CA LEU A 49 4.73 5.00 6.51
C LEU A 49 3.67 5.10 7.60
N MET A 50 3.35 6.32 8.07
CA MET A 50 2.27 6.52 9.03
C MET A 50 0.93 6.04 8.49
N VAL A 51 0.57 6.39 7.25
CA VAL A 51 -0.65 5.85 6.63
C VAL A 51 -0.59 4.31 6.60
N ALA A 52 0.51 3.72 6.14
CA ALA A 52 0.64 2.26 6.07
C ALA A 52 0.42 1.56 7.43
N PHE A 53 1.14 2.00 8.47
CA PHE A 53 1.09 1.36 9.80
C PHE A 53 -0.23 1.57 10.52
N PHE A 54 -0.87 2.74 10.38
CA PHE A 54 -2.05 3.11 11.15
C PHE A 54 -3.38 2.81 10.47
N THR A 55 -3.39 2.60 9.14
CA THR A 55 -4.63 2.37 8.38
C THR A 55 -4.67 1.02 7.65
N GLY A 56 -3.53 0.33 7.54
CA GLY A 56 -3.44 -0.96 6.86
C GLY A 56 -3.70 -0.90 5.34
N LEU A 57 -3.64 0.29 4.73
CA LEU A 57 -3.80 0.45 3.29
C LEU A 57 -2.70 -0.29 2.53
N ARG A 58 -3.06 -1.02 1.47
CA ARG A 58 -2.08 -1.65 0.57
C ARG A 58 -1.28 -0.57 -0.15
N THR A 59 -0.02 -0.86 -0.48
CA THR A 59 0.87 0.07 -1.20
C THR A 59 0.22 0.66 -2.46
N GLY A 60 -0.46 -0.16 -3.28
CA GLY A 60 -1.15 0.32 -4.47
C GLY A 60 -2.32 1.28 -4.15
N GLU A 61 -3.07 1.02 -3.08
CA GLU A 61 -4.16 1.89 -2.60
C GLU A 61 -3.59 3.25 -2.15
N GLN A 62 -2.49 3.25 -1.39
CA GLN A 62 -1.82 4.49 -0.96
C GLN A 62 -1.28 5.28 -2.15
N LEU A 63 -0.63 4.62 -3.11
CA LEU A 63 -0.08 5.29 -4.29
C LEU A 63 -1.16 5.89 -5.20
N ALA A 64 -2.37 5.31 -5.20
CA ALA A 64 -3.51 5.83 -5.95
C ALA A 64 -4.31 6.89 -5.20
N LEU A 65 -4.00 7.17 -3.93
CA LEU A 65 -4.77 8.07 -3.08
C LEU A 65 -4.66 9.53 -3.56
N LEU A 66 -5.82 10.17 -3.69
CA LEU A 66 -5.96 11.58 -4.03
C LEU A 66 -6.34 12.39 -2.79
N TRP A 67 -6.06 13.70 -2.81
CA TRP A 67 -6.49 14.57 -1.70
C TRP A 67 -8.01 14.66 -1.54
N GLU A 68 -8.77 14.43 -2.61
CA GLU A 68 -10.24 14.40 -2.58
C GLU A 68 -10.80 13.15 -1.88
N ASP A 69 -10.00 12.08 -1.75
CA ASP A 69 -10.41 10.87 -1.03
C ASP A 69 -10.29 11.00 0.50
N ILE A 70 -9.76 12.13 0.99
CA ILE A 70 -9.49 12.35 2.42
C ILE A 70 -10.44 13.41 2.96
N ASN A 71 -11.39 12.99 3.78
CA ASN A 71 -12.27 13.90 4.49
C ASN A 71 -11.69 14.22 5.88
N PHE A 72 -11.03 15.38 6.01
CA PHE A 72 -10.47 15.82 7.29
C PHE A 72 -11.52 16.23 8.32
N ASN A 73 -12.76 16.52 7.91
CA ASN A 73 -13.84 16.92 8.80
C ASN A 73 -14.51 15.68 9.40
N GLU A 74 -14.87 14.72 8.56
CA GLU A 74 -15.46 13.44 8.97
C GLU A 74 -14.42 12.44 9.47
N LYS A 75 -13.12 12.75 9.29
CA LYS A 75 -11.98 11.91 9.67
C LYS A 75 -12.06 10.53 9.01
N THR A 76 -12.21 10.51 7.69
CA THR A 76 -12.25 9.27 6.89
C THR A 76 -11.34 9.35 5.67
N ILE A 77 -10.91 8.17 5.18
CA ILE A 77 -10.21 8.00 3.91
C ILE A 77 -11.01 7.00 3.06
N THR A 78 -11.43 7.42 1.86
CA THR A 78 -12.16 6.56 0.93
C THR A 78 -11.19 5.77 0.04
N ILE A 79 -11.29 4.44 0.07
CA ILE A 79 -10.47 3.53 -0.72
C ILE A 79 -11.30 2.95 -1.86
N ASN A 80 -11.10 3.47 -3.06
CA ASN A 80 -11.87 3.11 -4.27
C ASN A 80 -10.99 2.80 -5.50
N LYS A 81 -9.67 2.83 -5.36
CA LYS A 81 -8.70 2.66 -6.45
C LYS A 81 -7.36 2.14 -5.96
N SER A 82 -6.58 1.56 -6.86
CA SER A 82 -5.24 1.05 -6.60
C SER A 82 -4.33 1.28 -7.80
N LEU A 83 -3.05 1.55 -7.57
CA LEU A 83 -2.03 1.61 -8.62
C LEU A 83 -1.41 0.23 -8.77
N ASN A 84 -1.53 -0.36 -9.97
CA ASN A 84 -0.93 -1.66 -10.26
C ASN A 84 0.57 -1.55 -10.62
N GLU A 85 1.25 -2.69 -10.77
CA GLU A 85 2.67 -2.73 -11.09
C GLU A 85 3.00 -2.19 -12.49
N LEU A 86 2.02 -2.15 -13.39
CA LEU A 86 2.13 -1.54 -14.72
C LEU A 86 2.00 0.00 -14.68
N GLY A 87 1.78 0.59 -13.49
CA GLY A 87 1.60 2.02 -13.31
C GLY A 87 0.21 2.53 -13.71
N GLN A 88 -0.77 1.65 -13.80
CA GLN A 88 -2.15 1.99 -14.16
C GLN A 88 -3.02 2.06 -12.90
N ILE A 89 -3.90 3.06 -12.86
CA ILE A 89 -4.94 3.15 -11.84
C ILE A 89 -6.05 2.17 -12.20
N THR A 90 -6.34 1.25 -11.28
CA THR A 90 -7.42 0.29 -11.40
C THR A 90 -8.47 0.55 -10.34
N THR A 91 -9.73 0.35 -10.70
CA THR A 91 -10.84 0.37 -9.75
C THR A 91 -11.23 -1.06 -9.40
N PRO A 92 -11.74 -1.31 -8.19
CA PRO A 92 -12.21 -2.63 -7.84
C PRO A 92 -13.38 -3.05 -8.74
N LYS A 93 -13.38 -4.31 -9.18
CA LYS A 93 -14.46 -4.88 -10.01
C LYS A 93 -15.79 -4.98 -9.25
N ASN A 94 -15.75 -5.09 -7.93
CA ASN A 94 -16.91 -5.36 -7.07
C ASN A 94 -17.12 -4.23 -6.06
N LYS A 95 -18.38 -3.83 -5.85
CA LYS A 95 -18.78 -2.78 -4.89
C LYS A 95 -18.23 -2.96 -3.46
N PRO A 96 -18.18 -4.18 -2.86
CA PRO A 96 -17.68 -4.38 -1.49
C PRO A 96 -16.20 -4.03 -1.30
N SER A 97 -15.44 -3.92 -2.39
CA SER A 97 -14.02 -3.54 -2.32
C SER A 97 -13.81 -2.03 -2.18
N ILE A 98 -14.87 -1.23 -2.35
CA ILE A 98 -14.89 0.19 -2.01
C ILE A 98 -15.24 0.30 -0.53
N ARG A 99 -14.37 0.94 0.24
CA ARG A 99 -14.52 1.05 1.70
C ARG A 99 -14.03 2.40 2.20
N GLU A 100 -14.45 2.77 3.39
CA GLU A 100 -13.88 3.87 4.15
C GLU A 100 -13.05 3.31 5.31
N VAL A 101 -11.98 4.03 5.65
CA VAL A 101 -11.18 3.76 6.84
C VAL A 101 -11.06 5.02 7.68
N ASP A 102 -10.93 4.86 8.99
CA ASP A 102 -10.81 5.98 9.92
C ASP A 102 -9.47 6.71 9.72
N LEU A 103 -9.54 8.04 9.64
CA LEU A 103 -8.39 8.92 9.67
C LEU A 103 -8.01 9.22 11.12
N LEU A 104 -7.13 8.38 11.68
CA LEU A 104 -6.60 8.60 13.02
C LEU A 104 -5.90 9.96 13.13
N GLU A 105 -6.01 10.60 14.30
CA GLU A 105 -5.52 11.97 14.53
C GLU A 105 -4.03 12.17 14.17
N PRO A 106 -3.10 11.26 14.53
CA PRO A 106 -1.70 11.39 14.13
C PRO A 106 -1.50 11.37 12.60
N VAL A 107 -2.30 10.57 11.90
CA VAL A 107 -2.28 10.45 10.43
C VAL A 107 -2.88 11.71 9.80
N GLY A 108 -3.99 12.20 10.34
CA GLY A 108 -4.60 13.45 9.89
C GLY A 108 -3.66 14.65 10.03
N LYS A 109 -2.91 14.73 11.13
CA LYS A 109 -1.94 15.81 11.38
C LYS A 109 -0.80 15.80 10.36
N ILE A 110 -0.14 14.65 10.15
CA ILE A 110 0.97 14.55 9.21
C ILE A 110 0.52 14.76 7.75
N LEU A 111 -0.70 14.35 7.41
CA LEU A 111 -1.25 14.57 6.07
C LEU A 111 -1.59 16.05 5.83
N LYS A 112 -2.07 16.79 6.84
CA LYS A 112 -2.25 18.24 6.74
C LYS A 112 -0.93 18.97 6.56
N GLU A 113 0.10 18.57 7.32
CA GLU A 113 1.45 19.10 7.19
C GLU A 113 2.03 18.83 5.80
N LEU A 114 1.90 17.59 5.32
CA LEU A 114 2.30 17.22 3.97
C LEU A 114 1.55 18.07 2.93
N LYS A 115 0.22 18.20 3.04
CA LYS A 115 -0.59 19.00 2.11
C LYS A 115 -0.13 20.45 2.03
N ALA A 116 0.22 21.06 3.16
CA ALA A 116 0.72 22.43 3.22
C ALA A 116 2.10 22.61 2.58
N SER A 117 2.93 21.55 2.55
CA SER A 117 4.26 21.57 1.91
C SER A 117 4.23 21.32 0.39
N GLU A 118 3.07 20.99 -0.18
CA GLU A 118 2.91 20.58 -1.57
C GLU A 118 2.35 21.73 -2.42
N GLN A 119 2.49 21.61 -3.75
CA GLN A 119 1.91 22.58 -4.68
C GLN A 119 0.38 22.50 -4.67
N GLU A 120 -0.28 23.65 -4.81
CA GLU A 120 -1.74 23.80 -4.71
C GLU A 120 -2.53 22.88 -5.67
N ASN A 121 -1.97 22.61 -6.86
CA ASN A 121 -2.62 21.80 -7.90
C ASN A 121 -2.22 20.30 -7.88
N LYS A 122 -1.48 19.85 -6.87
CA LYS A 122 -1.09 18.43 -6.78
C LYS A 122 -2.32 17.59 -6.43
N LYS A 123 -2.68 16.63 -7.28
CA LYS A 123 -3.86 15.76 -7.07
C LYS A 123 -3.59 14.56 -6.16
N PHE A 124 -2.52 13.83 -6.44
CA PHE A 124 -2.12 12.65 -5.67
C PHE A 124 -1.40 13.04 -4.38
N VAL A 125 -1.65 12.28 -3.32
CA VAL A 125 -1.03 12.53 -2.01
C VAL A 125 0.48 12.29 -2.09
N PHE A 126 0.88 11.10 -2.54
CA PHE A 126 2.26 10.63 -2.42
C PHE A 126 3.09 10.66 -3.70
N ILE A 127 2.46 10.68 -4.87
CA ILE A 127 3.14 10.70 -6.17
C ILE A 127 2.73 11.94 -6.97
N SER A 128 3.44 12.27 -8.05
CA SER A 128 3.06 13.37 -8.96
C SER A 128 2.18 12.89 -10.11
N MET A 129 2.44 11.66 -10.57
CA MET A 129 1.74 11.02 -11.68
C MET A 129 1.72 9.51 -11.46
N PRO A 130 0.67 8.78 -11.90
CA PRO A 130 0.59 7.34 -11.78
C PRO A 130 1.68 6.70 -12.63
N LYS A 131 2.72 6.21 -11.96
CA LYS A 131 3.82 5.48 -12.58
C LYS A 131 4.38 4.49 -11.57
N ARG A 132 4.93 3.39 -12.09
CA ARG A 132 5.66 2.45 -11.23
C ARG A 132 6.79 3.20 -10.53
N SER A 133 6.75 3.23 -9.20
CA SER A 133 7.75 3.89 -8.38
C SER A 133 8.26 2.94 -7.32
N THR A 134 9.59 2.78 -7.26
CA THR A 134 10.27 2.00 -6.21
C THR A 134 10.77 2.91 -5.08
N MET A 135 10.48 4.22 -5.13
CA MET A 135 11.02 5.19 -4.18
C MET A 135 10.69 4.83 -2.73
N PHE A 136 9.42 4.59 -2.41
CA PHE A 136 8.99 4.21 -1.06
C PHE A 136 9.55 2.86 -0.62
N GLN A 137 9.60 1.88 -1.51
CA GLN A 137 10.19 0.56 -1.22
C GLN A 137 11.70 0.68 -0.92
N ARG A 138 12.43 1.49 -1.69
CA ARG A 138 13.86 1.74 -1.48
C ARG A 138 14.11 2.49 -0.18
N ALA A 139 13.31 3.52 0.12
CA ALA A 139 13.38 4.26 1.38
C ALA A 139 13.10 3.34 2.57
N PHE A 140 12.03 2.54 2.52
CA PHE A 140 11.70 1.58 3.57
C PHE A 140 12.81 0.55 3.78
N ARG A 141 13.34 -0.06 2.71
CA ARG A 141 14.49 -0.98 2.79
C ARG A 141 15.75 -0.32 3.37
N ALA A 142 15.94 0.98 3.17
CA ALA A 142 17.04 1.70 3.79
C ALA A 142 16.85 1.85 5.30
N LEU A 143 15.62 2.14 5.75
CA LEU A 143 15.26 2.21 7.17
C LEU A 143 15.40 0.85 7.87
N LEU A 144 15.06 -0.24 7.19
CA LEU A 144 15.23 -1.60 7.73
C LEU A 144 16.69 -2.01 7.90
N ARG A 145 17.63 -1.37 7.20
CA ARG A 145 19.07 -1.64 7.38
C ARG A 145 19.68 -0.88 8.56
N SER A 146 18.95 0.10 9.09
CA SER A 146 19.36 0.92 10.25
C SER A 146 18.71 0.49 11.55
N LEU A 147 17.79 -0.48 11.50
CA LEU A 147 17.30 -1.24 12.65
C LEU A 147 18.28 -2.37 12.95
#